data_AF-A0A3Q9XWZ5-F1
#
_entry.id   AF-A0A3Q9XWZ5-F1
#
_cell.length_a   1.000
_cell.length_b   1.000
_cell.length_c   1.000
_cell.angle_alpha   90.00
_cell.angle_beta   90.00
_cell.angle_gamma   90.00
#
_symmetry.space_group_name_H-M   'P 1'
#
loop_
_entity.id
_entity.type
_entity.pdbx_description
1 polymer ?
#
loop_
_entity_poly.entity_id
_entity_poly.type
_entity_poly.pdbx_seq_one_letter_code
_entity_poly.pdbx_strand_id
1 'polypeptide(L)' 'MNLDLLDIYTDYLISQNPQATATGLSNLLDGQISHHKITRFLNNNPGGSKELWQYVKKQVRHLE' A
#
# COMPACT_ATOMS: atom_id res chain seq x y z
N MET A 1 10.54 -4.76 -2.47
CA MET A 1 9.25 -4.20 -2.02
C MET A 1 8.78 -3.22 -3.08
N ASN A 2 7.56 -3.36 -3.60
CA ASN A 2 7.01 -2.39 -4.56
C ASN A 2 6.47 -1.20 -3.76
N LEU A 3 7.23 -0.11 -3.70
CA LEU A 3 6.94 1.04 -2.85
C LEU A 3 5.72 1.83 -3.36
N ASP A 4 5.58 1.99 -4.67
CA ASP A 4 4.44 2.68 -5.27
C ASP A 4 3.10 1.98 -4.93
N LEU A 5 3.10 0.65 -4.98
CA LEU A 5 1.91 -0.13 -4.62
C LEU A 5 1.64 -0.11 -3.11
N LEU A 6 2.68 -0.01 -2.28
CA LEU A 6 2.51 0.18 -0.83
C LEU A 6 1.84 1.53 -0.55
N ASP A 7 2.35 2.61 -1.14
CA ASP A 7 1.86 3.97 -0.88
C ASP A 7 0.38 4.07 -1.29
N ILE A 8 0.04 3.67 -2.52
CA ILE A 8 -1.34 3.69 -3.02
C ILE A 8 -2.26 2.82 -2.14
N TYR A 9 -1.81 1.64 -1.73
CA TYR A 9 -2.61 0.76 -0.88
C TYR A 9 -2.80 1.36 0.53
N THR A 10 -1.78 2.02 1.07
CA THR A 10 -1.85 2.68 2.38
C THR A 10 -2.80 3.88 2.34
N ASP A 11 -2.73 4.70 1.30
CA ASP A 11 -3.66 5.82 1.08
C ASP A 11 -5.10 5.32 0.92
N TYR A 12 -5.30 4.21 0.22
CA TYR A 12 -6.60 3.55 0.11
C TYR A 12 -7.13 3.08 1.47
N LEU A 13 -6.28 2.46 2.30
CA LEU A 13 -6.67 2.04 3.65
C LEU A 13 -7.05 3.21 4.57
N ILE A 14 -6.35 4.35 4.45
CA ILE A 14 -6.64 5.56 5.22
C ILE A 14 -7.96 6.19 4.74
N SER A 15 -8.21 6.17 3.43
CA SER A 15 -9.34 6.86 2.81
C SER A 15 -10.64 6.05 2.82
N GLN A 16 -10.59 4.73 3.01
CA GLN A 16 -11.76 3.87 3.00
C GLN A 16 -12.28 3.52 4.40
N ASN A 17 -13.61 3.55 4.54
CA ASN A 17 -14.37 3.02 5.68
C ASN A 17 -15.46 2.08 5.15
N PRO A 18 -15.90 1.01 5.85
CA PRO A 18 -15.22 0.12 6.79
C PRO A 18 -14.68 -1.17 6.15
N GLN A 19 -14.85 -1.39 4.83
CA GLN A 19 -14.41 -2.61 4.14
C GLN A 19 -13.45 -2.32 2.99
N ALA A 20 -12.15 -2.42 3.26
CA ALA A 20 -11.12 -2.35 2.23
C ALA A 20 -11.03 -3.69 1.47
N THR A 21 -11.15 -3.67 0.15
CA THR A 21 -11.01 -4.88 -0.69
C THR A 21 -10.09 -4.61 -1.88
N ALA A 22 -9.35 -5.64 -2.32
CA ALA A 22 -8.50 -5.54 -3.51
C ALA A 22 -9.29 -5.20 -4.78
N THR A 23 -10.53 -5.70 -4.88
CA THR A 23 -11.47 -5.37 -5.96
C THR A 23 -11.93 -3.92 -5.87
N GLY A 24 -12.24 -3.44 -4.67
CA GLY A 24 -12.61 -2.04 -4.43
C GLY A 24 -11.51 -1.07 -4.84
N LEU A 25 -10.26 -1.35 -4.47
CA LEU A 25 -9.11 -0.55 -4.92
C LEU A 25 -8.91 -0.62 -6.44
N SER A 26 -9.03 -1.81 -7.03
CA SER A 26 -8.90 -1.97 -8.48
C SER A 26 -9.96 -1.16 -9.24
N ASN A 27 -11.20 -1.17 -8.75
CA ASN A 27 -12.29 -0.38 -9.31
C ASN A 27 -12.08 1.13 -9.11
N LEU A 28 -11.57 1.56 -7.95
CA LEU A 28 -11.25 2.97 -7.68
C LEU A 28 -10.19 3.52 -8.64
N LEU A 29 -9.29 2.65 -9.11
CA LEU A 29 -8.23 2.98 -10.05
C LEU A 29 -8.61 2.67 -11.51
N ASP A 30 -9.90 2.51 -11.83
CA ASP A 30 -10.40 2.17 -13.16
C ASP A 30 -9.70 0.95 -13.79
N GLY A 31 -9.32 -0.03 -12.96
CA GLY A 31 -8.64 -1.25 -13.39
C GLY A 31 -7.15 -1.09 -13.73
N GLN A 32 -6.56 0.11 -13.58
CA GLN A 32 -5.13 0.34 -13.84
C GLN A 32 -4.21 -0.54 -12.99
N ILE A 33 -4.67 -0.87 -11.77
CA ILE A 33 -4.05 -1.90 -10.94
C ILE A 33 -5.08 -3.02 -10.77
N SER A 34 -4.73 -4.23 -11.22
CA SER A 34 -5.62 -5.38 -11.07
C SER A 34 -5.71 -5.86 -9.62
N HIS A 35 -6.89 -6.28 -9.20
CA HIS A 35 -7.11 -6.86 -7.87
C HIS A 35 -6.18 -8.04 -7.60
N HIS A 36 -5.85 -8.86 -8.61
CA HIS A 36 -4.88 -9.95 -8.50
C HIS A 36 -3.47 -9.47 -8.17
N LYS A 37 -3.04 -8.32 -8.73
CA LYS A 37 -1.73 -7.72 -8.43
C LYS A 37 -1.67 -7.27 -6.97
N ILE A 38 -2.75 -6.68 -6.46
CA ILE A 38 -2.89 -6.28 -5.05
C ILE A 38 -2.84 -7.51 -4.13
N THR A 39 -3.61 -8.56 -4.43
CA THR A 39 -3.59 -9.80 -3.64
C THR A 39 -2.22 -10.46 -3.60
N ARG A 40 -1.52 -10.55 -4.76
CA ARG A 40 -0.14 -11.09 -4.79
C ARG A 40 0.82 -10.23 -3.98
N PHE A 41 0.67 -8.91 -4.02
CA PHE A 41 1.50 -8.00 -3.23
C PHE A 41 1.32 -8.22 -1.73
N LEU A 42 0.08 -8.32 -1.25
CA LEU A 42 -0.22 -8.57 0.16
C LEU A 42 0.29 -9.95 0.63
N ASN A 43 0.14 -10.97 -0.22
CA ASN A 43 0.63 -12.32 0.07
C ASN A 43 2.16 -12.42 0.10
N ASN A 44 2.87 -11.55 -0.62
CA ASN A 44 4.33 -11.56 -0.68
C ASN A 44 5.02 -10.98 0.57
N ASN A 45 4.26 -10.61 1.62
CA ASN A 45 4.72 -10.00 2.86
C ASN A 45 5.64 -8.77 2.61
N PRO A 46 5.10 -7.54 2.63
CA PRO A 46 5.87 -6.34 2.31
C PRO A 46 7.03 -6.03 3.27
N GLY A 47 7.23 -6.82 4.33
CA GLY A 47 8.25 -6.61 5.35
C GLY A 47 7.62 -6.28 6.70
N GLY A 48 8.36 -6.49 7.78
CA GLY A 48 7.90 -6.20 9.14
C GLY A 48 8.09 -4.73 9.52
N SER A 49 7.89 -4.46 10.82
CA SER A 49 8.03 -3.11 11.40
C SER A 49 9.41 -2.49 11.15
N LYS A 50 10.47 -3.31 11.09
CA LYS A 50 11.83 -2.85 10.83
C LYS A 50 11.99 -2.30 9.42
N GLU A 51 11.50 -3.01 8.42
CA GLU A 51 11.56 -2.62 7.00
C GLU A 51 10.74 -1.36 6.74
N LEU A 52 9.55 -1.29 7.33
CA LEU A 52 8.68 -0.10 7.27
C LEU A 52 9.34 1.11 7.95
N TRP A 53 10.02 0.93 9.08
CA TRP A 53 10.76 2.02 9.73
C TRP A 53 11.88 2.56 8.84
N GLN A 54 12.67 1.68 8.20
CA GLN A 54 13.73 2.14 7.29
C GLN A 54 13.19 2.93 6.09
N TYR A 55 11.98 2.58 5.62
CA TYR A 55 11.28 3.30 4.56
C TYR A 55 10.90 4.72 5.00
N VAL A 56 10.13 4.86 6.07
CA VAL A 56 9.60 6.16 6.53
C VAL A 56 10.67 7.06 7.15
N LYS A 57 11.74 6.49 7.71
CA LYS A 57 12.81 7.22 8.43
C LYS A 57 13.44 8.35 7.60
N LYS A 58 13.58 8.18 6.28
CA LYS A 58 14.14 9.22 5.41
C LYS A 58 13.21 10.44 5.32
N GLN A 59 11.91 10.20 5.23
CA GLN A 59 10.88 11.25 5.14
C GLN A 59 10.78 12.00 6.47
N VAL A 60 10.79 11.29 7.61
CA VAL A 60 10.78 11.90 8.95
C VAL A 60 11.99 12.81 9.15
N ARG A 61 13.20 12.36 8.82
CA ARG A 61 14.44 13.15 8.96
C ARG A 61 14.51 14.40 8.09
N HIS A 62 13.73 14.47 7.02
CA HIS A 62 13.65 15.67 6.18
C HIS A 62 12.73 16.73 6.83
N LEU A 63 11.84 16.32 7.72
CA LEU A 63 10.89 17.19 8.41
C LEU A 63 11.42 17.66 9.79
N GLU A 64 12.46 17.01 10.32
CA GLU A 64 13.23 17.43 11.51
C GLU A 64 14.17 18.61 11.17
#